data_AF-A0A7J0E5W1-F1
#
_entry.id   AF-A0A7J0E5W1-F1
#
_cell.length_a   1.000
_cell.length_b   1.000
_cell.length_c   1.000
_cell.angle_alpha   90.00
_cell.angle_beta   90.00
_cell.angle_gamma   90.00
#
_symmetry.space_group_name_H-M   'P 1'
#
loop_
_entity.id
_entity.type
_entity.pdbx_description
1 polymer ?
#
loop_
_entity_poly.entity_id
_entity_poly.type
_entity_poly.pdbx_seq_one_letter_code
_entity_poly.pdbx_strand_id
1 'polypeptide(L)'
;MTPVKKSQPSAHNIFVGNWKPTKNDTLAKRTPGFGTTMNVLYGDQVCGQGDVDGMNSIVSHFLYYLDLLGVGREEAGPHEVLTCAEQKPFNSAPTTTSS
;
A
#
# COMPACT_ATOMS: atom_id res chain seq x y z
N MET A 1 4.46 0.90 14.04
CA MET A 1 3.87 2.22 14.35
C MET A 1 4.77 3.41 14.00
N THR A 2 6.09 3.22 13.93
CA THR A 2 7.05 4.26 13.54
C THR A 2 7.07 4.46 12.02
N PRO A 3 7.10 5.71 11.51
CA PRO A 3 7.33 5.97 10.10
C PRO A 3 8.72 5.54 9.63
N VAL A 4 8.82 5.07 8.38
CA VAL A 4 10.12 4.73 7.74
C VAL A 4 10.95 6.00 7.52
N LYS A 5 10.30 7.10 7.11
CA LYS A 5 10.89 8.43 6.95
C LYS A 5 10.06 9.47 7.68
N LYS A 6 10.71 10.53 8.18
CA LYS A 6 10.06 11.61 8.95
C LYS A 6 8.90 12.30 8.20
N SER A 7 8.97 12.36 6.87
CA SER A 7 7.94 12.97 6.01
C SER A 7 6.84 12.00 5.55
N GLN A 8 6.91 10.72 5.95
CA GLN A 8 5.94 9.70 5.58
C GLN A 8 5.03 9.38 6.77
N PRO A 9 3.77 8.97 6.53
CA PRO A 9 2.97 8.37 7.58
C PRO A 9 3.54 7.01 7.99
N SER A 10 3.16 6.53 9.17
CA SER A 10 3.42 5.13 9.52
C SER A 10 2.38 4.21 8.87
N ALA A 11 2.77 2.96 8.61
CA ALA A 11 1.86 1.91 8.14
C ALA A 11 0.60 1.80 9.02
N HIS A 12 0.77 1.87 10.35
CA HIS A 12 -0.34 1.87 11.29
C HIS A 12 -1.30 3.06 11.07
N ASN A 13 -0.78 4.29 10.97
CA ASN A 13 -1.62 5.47 10.79
C ASN A 13 -2.38 5.46 9.45
N ILE A 14 -1.80 4.86 8.41
CA ILE A 14 -2.51 4.64 7.14
C ILE A 14 -3.63 3.63 7.33
N PHE A 15 -3.31 2.45 7.89
CA PHE A 15 -4.23 1.33 8.00
C PHE A 15 -5.46 1.64 8.85
N VAL A 16 -5.28 2.34 9.97
CA VAL A 16 -6.40 2.73 10.86
C VAL A 16 -7.11 4.02 10.44
N GLY A 17 -6.72 4.64 9.30
CA GLY A 17 -7.38 5.83 8.76
C GLY A 17 -7.03 7.17 9.44
N ASN A 18 -6.04 7.21 10.33
CA ASN A 18 -5.61 8.45 11.00
C ASN A 18 -4.80 9.38 10.10
N TRP A 19 -4.16 8.84 9.06
CA TRP A 19 -3.41 9.64 8.10
C TRP A 19 -4.34 10.28 7.07
N LYS A 20 -4.21 11.60 6.92
CA LYS A 20 -4.90 12.37 5.88
C LYS A 20 -4.01 12.53 4.66
N PRO A 21 -4.40 12.01 3.48
CA PRO A 21 -3.63 12.20 2.25
C PRO A 21 -3.47 13.68 1.90
N THR A 22 -2.28 14.05 1.44
CA THR A 22 -2.02 15.36 0.83
C THR A 22 -2.45 15.37 -0.64
N LYS A 23 -2.44 16.56 -1.27
CA LYS A 23 -2.67 16.67 -2.73
C LYS A 23 -1.71 15.80 -3.55
N ASN A 24 -0.45 15.67 -3.11
CA ASN A 24 0.55 14.84 -3.79
C ASN A 24 0.26 13.35 -3.60
N ASP A 25 -0.39 12.96 -2.50
CA ASP A 25 -0.79 11.58 -2.27
C ASP A 25 -1.96 11.21 -3.17
N THR A 26 -2.99 12.07 -3.24
CA THR A 26 -4.14 11.86 -4.13
C THR A 26 -3.74 11.85 -5.61
N LEU A 27 -2.84 12.73 -6.04
CA LEU A 27 -2.32 12.72 -7.42
C LEU A 27 -1.51 11.45 -7.73
N ALA A 28 -0.90 10.86 -6.70
CA ALA A 28 -0.19 9.59 -6.77
C ALA A 28 -1.11 8.37 -6.56
N LYS A 29 -2.44 8.57 -6.56
CA LYS A 29 -3.47 7.55 -6.29
C LYS A 29 -3.34 6.86 -4.92
N ARG A 30 -2.67 7.49 -3.94
CA ARG A 30 -2.52 6.97 -2.58
C ARG A 30 -3.70 7.39 -1.71
N THR A 31 -4.46 6.43 -1.22
CA THR A 31 -5.65 6.61 -0.37
C THR A 31 -5.53 5.80 0.91
N PRO A 32 -6.24 6.13 2.00
CA PRO A 32 -6.25 5.30 3.20
C PRO A 32 -6.69 3.87 2.85
N GLY A 33 -5.96 2.86 3.32
CA GLY A 33 -6.23 1.47 3.00
C GLY A 33 -5.00 0.57 3.03
N PHE A 34 -5.22 -0.71 2.74
CA PHE A 34 -4.18 -1.72 2.75
C PHE A 34 -3.17 -1.51 1.62
N GLY A 35 -3.61 -1.06 0.44
CA GLY A 35 -2.74 -0.73 -0.68
C GLY A 35 -1.67 0.31 -0.32
N THR A 36 -2.07 1.42 0.32
CA THR A 36 -1.09 2.44 0.73
C THR A 36 -0.26 2.00 1.94
N THR A 37 -0.80 1.14 2.80
CA THR A 37 -0.04 0.46 3.86
C THR A 37 1.08 -0.40 3.27
N MET A 38 0.79 -1.12 2.19
CA MET A 38 1.78 -1.90 1.44
C MET A 38 2.80 -0.98 0.75
N ASN A 39 2.34 0.11 0.14
CA ASN A 39 3.20 1.06 -0.56
C ASN A 39 4.26 1.71 0.35
N VAL A 40 3.90 2.07 1.60
CA VAL A 40 4.89 2.67 2.52
C VAL A 40 5.96 1.66 2.98
N LEU A 41 5.65 0.36 2.94
CA LEU A 41 6.56 -0.71 3.40
C LEU A 41 7.39 -1.31 2.25
N TYR A 42 6.78 -1.53 1.10
CA TYR A 42 7.32 -2.34 -0.01
C TYR A 42 7.14 -1.68 -1.39
N GLY A 43 6.84 -0.38 -1.43
CA GLY A 43 6.36 0.29 -2.63
C GLY A 43 7.32 0.24 -3.82
N ASP A 44 8.63 0.21 -3.58
CA ASP A 44 9.66 0.08 -4.61
C ASP A 44 9.66 -1.29 -5.32
N GLN A 45 9.08 -2.31 -4.69
CA GLN A 45 9.07 -3.68 -5.18
C GLN A 45 7.73 -4.09 -5.80
N VAL A 46 6.60 -3.57 -5.27
CA VAL A 46 5.27 -4.12 -5.58
C VAL A 46 4.22 -3.11 -6.05
N CYS A 47 4.51 -1.81 -6.04
CA CYS A 47 3.51 -0.77 -6.35
C CYS A 47 3.81 0.01 -7.64
N GLY A 48 2.76 0.50 -8.30
CA GLY A 48 2.88 1.33 -9.50
C GLY A 48 3.29 0.58 -10.77
N GLN A 49 3.13 -0.75 -10.75
CA GLN A 49 3.53 -1.64 -11.84
C GLN A 49 2.40 -2.59 -12.28
N GLY A 50 1.15 -2.26 -11.92
CA GLY A 50 -0.01 -3.13 -12.15
C GLY A 50 -0.10 -4.28 -11.15
N ASP A 51 -0.93 -5.28 -11.47
CA ASP A 51 -1.08 -6.49 -10.67
C ASP A 51 0.14 -7.41 -10.86
N VAL A 52 1.00 -7.47 -9.85
CA VAL A 52 2.20 -8.31 -9.83
C VAL A 52 2.13 -9.38 -8.75
N ASP A 53 2.83 -10.49 -8.97
CA ASP A 53 2.80 -11.65 -8.04
C ASP A 53 3.20 -11.28 -6.61
N GLY A 54 4.19 -10.41 -6.43
CA GLY A 54 4.61 -9.95 -5.11
C GLY A 54 3.50 -9.23 -4.34
N MET A 55 2.76 -8.35 -5.01
CA MET A 55 1.60 -7.65 -4.45
C MET A 55 0.47 -8.64 -4.15
N ASN A 56 0.14 -9.49 -5.12
CA ASN A 56 -0.94 -10.47 -5.02
C ASN A 56 -0.70 -11.48 -3.89
N SER A 57 0.55 -11.86 -3.65
CA SER A 57 0.94 -12.68 -2.50
C SER A 57 0.62 -11.98 -1.18
N ILE A 58 1.00 -10.70 -1.02
CA ILE A 58 0.71 -9.92 0.20
C ILE A 58 -0.80 -9.77 0.41
N VAL A 59 -1.56 -9.44 -0.64
CA VAL A 59 -3.02 -9.35 -0.59
C VAL A 59 -3.65 -10.68 -0.19
N SER A 60 -3.19 -11.79 -0.77
CA SER A 60 -3.73 -13.13 -0.46
C SER A 60 -3.51 -13.51 1.01
N HIS A 61 -2.35 -13.17 1.59
CA HIS A 61 -2.09 -13.38 3.01
C HIS A 61 -3.01 -12.52 3.88
N PHE A 62 -3.21 -11.26 3.53
CA PHE A 62 -4.11 -10.38 4.26
C PHE A 62 -5.54 -10.93 4.27
N LEU A 63 -6.08 -11.30 3.11
CA LEU A 63 -7.42 -11.89 2.99
C LEU A 63 -7.54 -13.21 3.77
N TYR A 64 -6.51 -14.06 3.71
CA TYR A 64 -6.47 -15.29 4.50
C TYR A 64 -6.53 -15.03 6.00
N TYR A 65 -5.82 -14.01 6.50
CA TYR A 65 -5.88 -13.66 7.92
C TYR A 65 -7.23 -13.06 8.32
N LEU A 66 -7.92 -12.33 7.43
CA LEU A 66 -9.28 -11.87 7.70
C LEU A 66 -10.26 -13.04 7.87
N ASP A 67 -10.13 -14.09 7.06
CA ASP A 67 -10.93 -15.32 7.22
C ASP A 67 -10.66 -15.99 8.56
N LEU A 68 -9.37 -16.15 8.92
CA LEU A 68 -8.98 -16.78 10.19
C LEU A 68 -9.48 -16.01 11.42
N LEU A 69 -9.56 -14.68 11.32
CA LEU A 69 -10.05 -13.81 12.39
C LEU A 69 -11.59 -13.72 12.43
N GLY A 70 -12.29 -14.33 11.47
CA GLY A 70 -13.74 -14.23 11.35
C GLY A 70 -14.24 -12.84 10.96
N VAL A 71 -13.37 -12.01 10.39
CA VAL A 71 -13.71 -10.66 9.90
C VAL A 71 -14.30 -10.72 8.50
N GLY A 72 -13.84 -11.68 7.68
CA GLY A 72 -14.30 -11.84 6.29
C GLY A 72 -13.53 -10.97 5.30
N ARG A 73 -13.47 -11.43 4.04
CA ARG A 73 -12.68 -10.77 2.97
C ARG A 73 -13.35 -9.50 2.46
N GLU A 74 -14.66 -9.40 2.59
CA GLU A 74 -15.48 -8.26 2.22
C GLU A 74 -15.06 -6.98 2.95
N GLU A 75 -14.57 -7.11 4.19
CA GLU A 75 -14.08 -6.00 5.01
C GLU A 75 -12.71 -5.48 4.56
N ALA A 76 -12.02 -6.20 3.65
CA ALA A 76 -10.77 -5.73 3.07
C ALA A 76 -10.96 -4.48 2.18
N GLY A 77 -12.21 -4.21 1.78
CA GLY A 77 -12.57 -3.11 0.89
C GLY A 77 -12.41 -3.44 -0.60
N PRO A 78 -12.78 -2.49 -1.47
CA PRO A 78 -12.69 -2.68 -2.91
C PRO A 78 -11.22 -2.75 -3.39
N HIS A 79 -11.02 -3.25 -4.61
CA HIS A 79 -9.69 -3.50 -5.16
C HIS A 79 -8.78 -2.26 -5.10
N GLU A 80 -9.31 -1.07 -5.34
CA GLU A 80 -8.55 0.19 -5.39
C GLU A 80 -7.95 0.60 -4.04
N VAL A 81 -8.56 0.20 -2.91
CA VAL A 81 -8.02 0.47 -1.56
C VAL A 81 -7.21 -0.71 -1.02
N LEU A 82 -7.47 -1.90 -1.55
CA LEU A 82 -6.79 -3.15 -1.18
C LEU A 82 -5.42 -3.27 -1.86
N THR A 83 -5.30 -2.83 -3.11
CA THR A 83 -4.07 -2.99 -3.91
C THR A 83 -3.31 -1.68 -4.09
N CYS A 84 -2.06 -1.78 -4.51
CA CYS A 84 -1.23 -0.63 -4.87
C CYS A 84 -0.79 -0.61 -6.33
N ALA A 85 -1.50 -1.36 -7.19
CA ALA A 85 -1.19 -1.54 -8.61
C ALA A 85 -0.97 -0.21 -9.34
N GLU A 86 -1.84 0.77 -9.08
CA GLU A 86 -1.79 2.09 -9.71
C GLU A 86 -1.15 3.19 -8.84
N GLN A 87 -0.74 2.85 -7.61
CA GLN A 87 -0.21 3.84 -6.67
C GLN A 87 1.25 4.13 -6.97
N LYS A 88 1.62 5.40 -7.09
CA LYS A 88 3.05 5.75 -7.22
C LYS A 88 3.79 5.38 -5.92
N PRO A 89 4.96 4.73 -5.99
CA PRO A 89 5.74 4.38 -4.80
C PRO A 89 6.12 5.60 -3.95
N PHE A 90 6.03 5.48 -2.63
CA PHE A 90 6.55 6.48 -1.69
C PHE A 90 8.06 6.66 -1.80
N ASN A 91 8.76 5.55 -2.01
CA ASN A 91 10.19 5.48 -2.17
C ASN A 91 10.42 4.81 -3.53
N SER A 92 10.81 5.57 -4.54
CA SER A 92 11.33 4.96 -5.77
C SER A 92 12.80 4.60 -5.53
N ALA A 93 13.21 3.39 -5.90
CA ALA A 93 14.63 3.11 -6.07
C ALA A 93 15.21 4.10 -7.11
N PRO A 94 16.48 4.55 -6.98
CA PRO A 94 17.11 5.32 -8.04
C PRO A 94 17.05 4.48 -9.32
N THR A 95 16.52 5.06 -10.40
CA THR A 95 16.62 4.49 -11.73
C THR A 95 18.10 4.27 -12.01
N THR A 96 18.58 3.03 -11.98
CA THR A 96 19.84 2.70 -12.65
C THR A 96 19.60 2.94 -14.13
N THR A 97 19.92 4.14 -14.58
CA THR A 97 20.10 4.44 -16.01
C THR A 97 21.27 3.59 -16.45
N SER A 98 21.00 2.41 -17.00
CA SER A 98 21.97 1.67 -17.79
C SER A 98 22.18 2.48 -19.08
N SER A 99 23.27 3.27 -19.08
CA SER A 99 23.90 3.77 -20.30
C SER A 99 24.63 2.65 -21.03
#